data_AF-A0A0C9M7R3-F1
#
_entry.id   AF-A0A0C9M7R3-F1
#
_cell.length_a   1.000
_cell.length_b   1.000
_cell.length_c   1.000
_cell.angle_alpha   90.00
_cell.angle_beta   90.00
_cell.angle_gamma   90.00
#
_symmetry.space_group_name_H-M   'P 1'
#
loop_
_entity.id
_entity.type
_entity.pdbx_description
1 polymer ?
#
loop_
_entity_poly.entity_id
_entity_poly.type
_entity_poly.pdbx_seq_one_letter_code
_entity_poly.pdbx_strand_id
1 'polypeptide(L)'
;MTVFPAIVPAGTLLYRGSPKNTTLHKSAWLSFEPEHALWHAAGRIGRDRALQGLRVQQEVTETSVEQQVPLDGVSSNGWLVTYATSRPLRLIYLDGLSAAKSVRGTLDLQDFLILDYDMIGLESKANDYRRASDLCDVIKDRWAGSVDGFIRAELGFEVILCNPDAATLHSAVNGKAKGYDVDDYFHYWQAALTGSHALAGDRVHVGSPLFTMFDTDEDLFSRGMHPRLLDVPRTRLAEHRTRLDGRILQHDWEAPTHMAWQFATDAVVSRYARALQHMTTMQPLDVVKIQRQARILLGPFAGGSPADSADTIGRCVHHSVHAIASTSSAYSAVYSVVHRICSDLVALQDEQQIDAAQSRLGDLTDYLSWSTWRECPSCELDEVCFTPIYPLGDEEDAVSPSCVSADTLAGRQGYCQPPPIDAAAWPLPPRRPTQSRTLAAWSTAERRICRPYPESPPRS
;
A
#
# COMPACT_ATOMS: atom_id res chain seq x y z
N MET A 1 -2.21 1.51 -7.30
CA MET A 1 -1.14 1.30 -8.29
C MET A 1 -0.74 2.64 -8.90
N THR A 2 -0.05 3.45 -8.12
CA THR A 2 0.25 4.87 -8.32
C THR A 2 1.59 5.18 -7.67
N VAL A 3 2.36 6.04 -8.32
CA VAL A 3 3.66 6.52 -7.88
C VAL A 3 3.54 7.97 -7.45
N PHE A 4 3.88 8.26 -6.22
CA PHE A 4 3.85 9.61 -5.65
C PHE A 4 5.26 10.12 -5.35
N PRO A 5 5.51 11.44 -5.53
CA PRO A 5 6.68 12.07 -4.95
C PRO A 5 6.43 12.27 -3.46
N ALA A 6 7.42 11.95 -2.63
CA ALA A 6 7.33 12.13 -1.19
C ALA A 6 8.59 12.82 -0.66
N ILE A 7 8.40 13.79 0.22
CA ILE A 7 9.49 14.47 0.92
C ILE A 7 9.45 14.10 2.40
N VAL A 8 10.54 13.57 2.92
CA VAL A 8 10.76 13.41 4.37
C VAL A 8 11.60 14.59 4.83
N PRO A 9 11.12 15.46 5.74
CA PRO A 9 11.87 16.63 6.19
C PRO A 9 13.24 16.29 6.80
N ALA A 10 14.10 17.31 6.90
CA ALA A 10 15.36 17.19 7.64
C ALA A 10 15.08 17.04 9.15
N GLY A 11 15.93 16.26 9.84
CA GLY A 11 15.77 15.98 11.27
C GLY A 11 14.74 14.91 11.61
N THR A 12 14.03 14.35 10.62
CA THR A 12 13.10 13.23 10.85
C THR A 12 13.86 12.00 11.32
N LEU A 13 13.34 11.36 12.38
CA LEU A 13 13.92 10.14 12.91
C LEU A 13 13.42 8.91 12.14
N LEU A 14 14.35 8.05 11.77
CA LEU A 14 14.11 6.77 11.09
C LEU A 14 14.81 5.64 11.85
N TYR A 15 14.14 4.51 11.98
CA TYR A 15 14.56 3.43 12.87
C TYR A 15 14.94 2.18 12.09
N ARG A 16 15.92 1.44 12.61
CA ARG A 16 16.39 0.17 12.04
C ARG A 16 16.65 -0.86 13.12
N GLY A 17 16.00 -2.00 13.02
CA GLY A 17 16.42 -3.21 13.72
C GLY A 17 17.64 -3.82 13.03
N SER A 18 18.69 -4.08 13.79
CA SER A 18 19.90 -4.70 13.28
C SER A 18 20.55 -5.60 14.33
N PRO A 19 21.15 -6.74 13.95
CA PRO A 19 21.99 -7.51 14.86
C PRO A 19 23.30 -6.77 15.21
N LYS A 20 23.60 -5.62 14.58
CA LYS A 20 24.82 -4.82 14.78
C LYS A 20 24.50 -3.31 14.91
N ASN A 21 25.30 -2.57 15.66
CA ASN A 21 25.20 -1.11 15.83
C ASN A 21 25.91 -0.29 14.72
N THR A 22 25.77 -0.68 13.47
CA THR A 22 26.57 -0.10 12.37
C THR A 22 25.98 1.18 11.81
N THR A 23 26.82 2.14 11.46
CA THR A 23 26.52 3.27 10.57
C THR A 23 26.10 2.76 9.17
N LEU A 24 25.31 3.55 8.45
CA LEU A 24 24.94 3.23 7.07
C LEU A 24 26.15 3.45 6.16
N HIS A 25 26.56 2.38 5.45
CA HIS A 25 27.61 2.44 4.43
C HIS A 25 27.11 2.05 3.04
N LYS A 26 25.83 1.66 2.95
CA LYS A 26 25.14 1.20 1.75
C LYS A 26 23.65 1.43 1.94
N SER A 27 22.86 1.06 0.93
CA SER A 27 21.41 1.08 1.04
C SER A 27 20.89 0.37 2.30
N ALA A 28 19.85 0.94 2.87
CA ALA A 28 19.34 0.58 4.19
C ALA A 28 17.82 0.50 4.19
N TRP A 29 17.31 -0.44 4.99
CA TRP A 29 15.90 -0.54 5.30
C TRP A 29 15.64 0.14 6.63
N LEU A 30 14.73 1.10 6.63
CA LEU A 30 14.36 1.90 7.78
C LEU A 30 12.84 1.90 7.94
N SER A 31 12.35 2.31 9.11
CA SER A 31 10.93 2.47 9.43
C SER A 31 10.70 3.82 10.11
N PHE A 32 9.48 4.33 10.03
CA PHE A 32 9.05 5.50 10.81
C PHE A 32 8.72 5.15 12.27
N GLU A 33 8.42 3.88 12.55
CA GLU A 33 8.02 3.42 13.89
C GLU A 33 9.13 2.55 14.52
N PRO A 34 9.56 2.86 15.77
CA PRO A 34 10.61 2.11 16.45
C PRO A 34 10.20 0.67 16.76
N GLU A 35 8.94 0.41 17.07
CA GLU A 35 8.38 -0.92 17.35
C GLU A 35 8.46 -1.81 16.10
N HIS A 36 8.09 -1.26 14.94
CA HIS A 36 8.25 -1.92 13.65
C HIS A 36 9.72 -2.23 13.38
N ALA A 37 10.63 -1.27 13.58
CA ALA A 37 12.05 -1.52 13.40
C ALA A 37 12.58 -2.60 14.36
N LEU A 38 12.14 -2.60 15.63
CA LEU A 38 12.60 -3.51 16.68
C LEU A 38 12.29 -4.97 16.33
N TRP A 39 11.17 -5.25 15.67
CA TRP A 39 10.82 -6.58 15.16
C TRP A 39 11.93 -7.20 14.29
N HIS A 40 12.73 -6.36 13.61
CA HIS A 40 13.82 -6.80 12.75
C HIS A 40 15.18 -6.91 13.46
N ALA A 41 15.28 -6.53 14.75
CA ALA A 41 16.54 -6.45 15.49
C ALA A 41 17.15 -7.83 15.82
N ALA A 42 16.34 -8.87 15.99
CA ALA A 42 16.81 -10.23 16.29
C ALA A 42 17.35 -11.01 15.08
N GLY A 43 17.24 -10.46 13.86
CA GLY A 43 17.64 -11.13 12.63
C GLY A 43 16.66 -12.21 12.14
N ARG A 44 17.05 -12.97 11.10
CA ARG A 44 16.16 -13.95 10.42
C ARG A 44 15.78 -15.14 11.31
N ILE A 45 16.74 -15.68 12.07
CA ILE A 45 16.56 -16.88 12.89
C ILE A 45 15.59 -16.64 14.05
N GLY A 46 15.62 -15.45 14.67
CA GLY A 46 14.66 -15.07 15.71
C GLY A 46 13.22 -15.01 15.18
N ARG A 47 13.02 -14.35 14.03
CA ARG A 47 11.70 -14.19 13.40
C ARG A 47 11.08 -15.50 12.90
N ASP A 48 11.87 -16.39 12.29
CA ASP A 48 11.33 -17.65 11.76
C ASP A 48 10.85 -18.58 12.89
N ARG A 49 11.48 -18.51 14.08
CA ARG A 49 11.03 -19.21 15.28
C ARG A 49 9.79 -18.58 15.93
N ALA A 50 9.67 -17.25 15.91
CA ALA A 50 8.48 -16.51 16.32
C ALA A 50 7.22 -16.98 15.58
N LEU A 51 7.31 -16.99 14.25
CA LEU A 51 6.23 -17.39 13.36
C LEU A 51 5.90 -18.88 13.48
N GLN A 52 6.87 -19.72 13.87
CA GLN A 52 6.61 -21.11 14.24
C GLN A 52 5.91 -21.24 15.60
N GLY A 53 6.27 -20.42 16.60
CA GLY A 53 5.58 -20.39 17.90
C GLY A 53 4.10 -20.02 17.78
N LEU A 54 3.79 -19.00 16.97
CA LEU A 54 2.42 -18.62 16.61
C LEU A 54 1.62 -19.74 15.93
N ARG A 55 2.29 -20.62 15.17
CA ARG A 55 1.67 -21.79 14.52
C ARG A 55 1.46 -22.96 15.48
N VAL A 56 2.36 -23.17 16.45
CA VAL A 56 2.29 -24.29 17.40
C VAL A 56 1.19 -24.08 18.45
N GLN A 57 0.90 -22.82 18.84
CA GLN A 57 -0.24 -22.53 19.72
C GLN A 57 -1.60 -22.86 19.09
N GLN A 58 -1.67 -22.99 17.76
CA GLN A 58 -2.89 -23.31 17.01
C GLN A 58 -3.24 -24.82 17.05
N GLU A 59 -2.29 -25.71 17.35
CA GLU A 59 -2.51 -27.17 17.35
C GLU A 59 -2.88 -27.74 18.73
N VAL A 60 -2.81 -26.94 19.82
CA VAL A 60 -3.12 -27.41 21.17
C VAL A 60 -4.60 -27.20 21.49
N THR A 61 -5.46 -28.00 20.85
CA THR A 61 -6.82 -28.25 21.34
C THR A 61 -6.85 -29.52 22.19
N GLU A 62 -7.18 -29.35 23.47
CA GLU A 62 -7.74 -30.33 24.41
C GLU A 62 -7.21 -31.79 24.32
N THR A 63 -6.01 -32.04 24.85
CA THR A 63 -5.75 -33.07 25.89
C THR A 63 -4.24 -33.22 26.11
N SER A 64 -3.89 -33.54 27.35
CA SER A 64 -2.59 -34.03 27.84
C SER A 64 -1.49 -32.99 28.17
N VAL A 65 -1.37 -32.81 29.49
CA VAL A 65 -0.16 -32.55 30.31
C VAL A 65 0.78 -31.46 29.80
N GLU A 66 0.68 -30.33 30.50
CA GLU A 66 1.69 -29.29 30.77
C GLU A 66 3.15 -29.76 30.58
N GLN A 67 3.58 -29.85 29.32
CA GLN A 67 4.96 -29.64 28.93
C GLN A 67 5.01 -28.23 28.38
N GLN A 68 5.13 -27.27 29.29
CA GLN A 68 5.78 -26.00 28.96
C GLN A 68 7.13 -26.36 28.35
N VAL A 69 7.24 -26.38 27.03
CA VAL A 69 8.54 -26.33 26.38
C VAL A 69 9.11 -24.99 26.81
N PRO A 70 10.15 -24.95 27.64
CA PRO A 70 10.69 -23.67 28.09
C PRO A 70 11.13 -22.93 26.83
N LEU A 71 10.58 -21.74 26.57
CA LEU A 71 11.18 -20.77 25.65
C LEU A 71 12.47 -20.18 26.26
N ASP A 72 13.21 -20.98 27.01
CA ASP A 72 14.50 -20.61 27.57
C ASP A 72 15.58 -20.80 26.51
N GLY A 73 16.24 -19.70 26.14
CA GLY A 73 17.64 -19.80 25.77
C GLY A 73 18.11 -19.23 24.42
N VAL A 74 17.45 -18.23 23.83
CA VAL A 74 18.16 -17.37 22.87
C VAL A 74 17.88 -15.91 23.17
N SER A 75 18.69 -15.30 24.03
CA SER A 75 18.85 -13.84 24.01
C SER A 75 19.54 -13.45 22.69
N SER A 76 18.77 -13.20 21.64
CA SER A 76 19.32 -12.49 20.48
C SER A 76 19.38 -11.02 20.86
N ASN A 77 20.46 -10.60 21.51
CA ASN A 77 20.70 -9.17 21.69
C ASN A 77 20.70 -8.51 20.31
N GLY A 78 19.85 -7.50 20.15
CA GLY A 78 19.65 -6.78 18.92
C GLY A 78 19.80 -5.29 19.17
N TRP A 79 20.02 -4.53 18.11
CA TRP A 79 20.14 -3.09 18.16
C TRP A 79 18.92 -2.45 17.52
N LEU A 80 18.30 -1.53 18.25
CA LEU A 80 17.46 -0.51 17.66
C LEU A 80 18.38 0.68 17.36
N VAL A 81 18.60 0.93 16.07
CA VAL A 81 19.47 2.00 15.59
C VAL A 81 18.58 3.12 15.03
N THR A 82 18.76 4.33 15.55
CA THR A 82 18.02 5.52 15.13
C THR A 82 18.92 6.38 14.27
N TYR A 83 18.39 6.83 13.14
CA TYR A 83 19.02 7.79 12.24
C TYR A 83 18.19 9.07 12.20
N ALA A 84 18.86 10.20 12.04
CA ALA A 84 18.22 11.47 11.73
C ALA A 84 18.56 11.86 10.30
N THR A 85 17.56 12.26 9.50
CA THR A 85 17.79 12.77 8.14
C THR A 85 18.61 14.06 8.19
N SER A 86 19.68 14.12 7.39
CA SER A 86 20.60 15.27 7.39
C SER A 86 20.11 16.43 6.51
N ARG A 87 19.18 16.14 5.62
CA ARG A 87 18.49 17.07 4.70
C ARG A 87 17.12 16.48 4.34
N PRO A 88 16.24 17.23 3.65
CA PRO A 88 15.02 16.65 3.08
C PRO A 88 15.37 15.47 2.17
N LEU A 89 14.73 14.32 2.40
CA LEU A 89 14.86 13.14 1.54
C LEU A 89 13.82 13.21 0.43
N ARG A 90 14.29 13.00 -0.80
CA ARG A 90 13.45 12.89 -1.98
C ARG A 90 13.12 11.42 -2.20
N LEU A 91 11.91 10.98 -1.92
CA LEU A 91 11.54 9.57 -1.98
C LEU A 91 10.40 9.34 -2.97
N ILE A 92 10.35 8.12 -3.51
CA ILE A 92 9.23 7.64 -4.31
C ILE A 92 8.31 6.80 -3.43
N TYR A 93 7.08 7.24 -3.20
CA TYR A 93 6.08 6.44 -2.51
C TYR A 93 5.33 5.56 -3.50
N LEU A 94 5.36 4.25 -3.26
CA LEU A 94 4.64 3.24 -4.01
C LEU A 94 3.38 2.85 -3.24
N ASP A 95 2.20 3.16 -3.79
CA ASP A 95 0.91 2.87 -3.15
C ASP A 95 0.55 1.36 -3.16
N GLY A 96 -0.65 1.03 -2.66
CA GLY A 96 -1.22 -0.31 -2.86
C GLY A 96 -0.59 -1.41 -2.00
N LEU A 97 -0.16 -1.08 -0.79
CA LEU A 97 0.55 -1.99 0.12
C LEU A 97 1.79 -2.61 -0.55
N SER A 98 2.61 -1.79 -1.20
CA SER A 98 3.77 -2.20 -2.01
C SER A 98 4.89 -2.96 -1.27
N ALA A 99 4.78 -3.14 0.04
CA ALA A 99 5.64 -4.04 0.81
C ALA A 99 4.94 -5.37 1.16
N ALA A 100 3.63 -5.52 1.01
CA ALA A 100 2.96 -6.80 1.21
C ALA A 100 3.38 -7.83 0.15
N LYS A 101 3.90 -8.99 0.57
CA LYS A 101 4.38 -10.04 -0.34
C LYS A 101 3.26 -11.01 -0.71
N SER A 102 2.16 -10.45 -1.22
CA SER A 102 0.93 -11.17 -1.54
C SER A 102 0.77 -11.41 -3.04
N VAL A 103 0.03 -12.47 -3.38
CA VAL A 103 -0.40 -12.80 -4.76
C VAL A 103 -1.43 -11.82 -5.34
N ARG A 104 -1.96 -10.90 -4.52
CA ARG A 104 -3.03 -9.96 -4.89
C ARG A 104 -2.56 -8.73 -5.69
N GLY A 105 -1.31 -8.75 -6.18
CA GLY A 105 -0.77 -7.69 -7.05
C GLY A 105 -0.14 -6.52 -6.32
N THR A 106 0.04 -6.62 -5.00
CA THR A 106 0.67 -5.59 -4.17
C THR A 106 2.10 -5.26 -4.59
N LEU A 107 2.82 -6.21 -5.19
CA LEU A 107 4.18 -6.00 -5.71
C LEU A 107 4.22 -5.64 -7.21
N ASP A 108 3.08 -5.66 -7.92
CA ASP A 108 3.07 -5.58 -9.39
C ASP A 108 3.71 -4.29 -9.91
N LEU A 109 3.46 -3.15 -9.25
CA LEU A 109 3.99 -1.84 -9.66
C LEU A 109 5.53 -1.81 -9.68
N GLN A 110 6.16 -2.33 -8.63
CA GLN A 110 7.62 -2.36 -8.57
C GLN A 110 8.21 -3.49 -9.42
N ASP A 111 7.55 -4.65 -9.48
CA ASP A 111 8.11 -5.82 -10.16
C ASP A 111 7.97 -5.71 -11.68
N PHE A 112 6.78 -5.38 -12.19
CA PHE A 112 6.54 -5.36 -13.64
C PHE A 112 6.85 -4.02 -14.28
N LEU A 113 6.44 -2.91 -13.66
CA LEU A 113 6.62 -1.59 -14.27
C LEU A 113 8.04 -1.04 -14.00
N ILE A 114 8.49 -1.02 -12.74
CA ILE A 114 9.78 -0.40 -12.40
C ILE A 114 10.94 -1.34 -12.73
N LEU A 115 10.94 -2.58 -12.26
CA LEU A 115 12.07 -3.51 -12.38
C LEU A 115 12.04 -4.39 -13.63
N ASP A 116 10.88 -4.49 -14.30
CA ASP A 116 10.68 -5.31 -15.50
C ASP A 116 11.07 -6.77 -15.28
N TYR A 117 10.70 -7.29 -14.13
CA TYR A 117 10.89 -8.68 -13.76
C TYR A 117 9.94 -9.61 -14.50
N ASP A 118 10.40 -10.83 -14.78
CA ASP A 118 9.57 -11.95 -15.23
C ASP A 118 8.94 -12.67 -14.04
N MET A 119 7.66 -13.06 -14.17
CA MET A 119 6.77 -13.71 -13.18
C MET A 119 7.38 -14.83 -12.30
N ILE A 120 8.56 -15.36 -12.60
CA ILE A 120 9.08 -16.58 -12.00
C ILE A 120 9.72 -16.31 -10.63
N GLY A 121 9.01 -16.71 -9.56
CA GLY A 121 9.60 -17.02 -8.26
C GLY A 121 9.95 -15.82 -7.37
N LEU A 122 9.31 -14.67 -7.58
CA LEU A 122 9.66 -13.40 -6.91
C LEU A 122 8.89 -13.10 -5.61
N GLU A 123 7.91 -13.92 -5.26
CA GLU A 123 7.08 -13.72 -4.06
C GLU A 123 7.77 -14.09 -2.73
N SER A 124 8.99 -14.65 -2.77
CA SER A 124 9.72 -15.02 -1.54
C SER A 124 10.31 -13.81 -0.80
N LYS A 125 10.33 -13.86 0.55
CA LYS A 125 11.04 -12.90 1.42
C LYS A 125 12.53 -12.74 1.07
N ALA A 126 13.17 -13.73 0.44
CA ALA A 126 14.56 -13.62 0.00
C ALA A 126 14.73 -12.67 -1.20
N ASN A 127 13.68 -12.52 -2.01
CA ASN A 127 13.70 -11.63 -3.16
C ASN A 127 13.48 -10.18 -2.78
N ASP A 128 12.94 -9.87 -1.60
CA ASP A 128 12.65 -8.48 -1.24
C ASP A 128 13.92 -7.66 -0.92
N TYR A 129 14.96 -8.29 -0.38
CA TYR A 129 16.28 -7.65 -0.26
C TYR A 129 16.92 -7.40 -1.63
N ARG A 130 16.76 -8.34 -2.56
CA ARG A 130 17.22 -8.16 -3.95
C ARG A 130 16.45 -7.04 -4.62
N ARG A 131 15.13 -7.02 -4.46
CA ARG A 131 14.24 -5.97 -4.97
C ARG A 131 14.66 -4.60 -4.49
N ALA A 132 14.95 -4.43 -3.20
CA ALA A 132 15.47 -3.17 -2.68
C ALA A 132 16.82 -2.77 -3.30
N SER A 133 17.71 -3.74 -3.56
CA SER A 133 18.97 -3.48 -4.27
C SER A 133 18.71 -3.02 -5.70
N ASP A 134 17.91 -3.78 -6.45
CA ASP A 134 17.62 -3.50 -7.86
C ASP A 134 16.84 -2.18 -8.01
N LEU A 135 15.99 -1.81 -7.04
CA LEU A 135 15.33 -0.50 -6.96
C LEU A 135 16.35 0.64 -6.77
N CYS A 136 17.36 0.45 -5.92
CA CYS A 136 18.44 1.43 -5.78
C CYS A 136 19.30 1.53 -7.06
N ASP A 137 19.48 0.43 -7.78
CA ASP A 137 20.15 0.44 -9.08
C ASP A 137 19.34 1.22 -10.12
N VAL A 138 17.99 1.13 -10.12
CA VAL A 138 17.13 1.98 -10.96
C VAL A 138 17.34 3.48 -10.68
N ILE A 139 17.40 3.87 -9.40
CA ILE A 139 17.66 5.27 -9.03
C ILE A 139 18.98 5.76 -9.63
N LYS A 140 20.02 4.93 -9.53
CA LYS A 140 21.36 5.26 -10.01
C LYS A 140 21.42 5.29 -11.54
N ASP A 141 20.91 4.25 -12.19
CA ASP A 141 21.16 3.98 -13.60
C ASP A 141 20.12 4.66 -14.52
N ARG A 142 18.88 4.83 -14.07
CA ARG A 142 17.80 5.45 -14.85
C ARG A 142 17.41 6.84 -14.38
N TRP A 143 17.45 7.10 -13.08
CA TRP A 143 17.02 8.38 -12.51
C TRP A 143 18.17 9.29 -12.07
N ALA A 144 19.41 8.92 -12.39
CA ALA A 144 20.63 9.71 -12.14
C ALA A 144 20.77 10.23 -10.69
N GLY A 145 20.26 9.48 -9.70
CA GLY A 145 20.29 9.91 -8.29
C GLY A 145 19.35 11.07 -7.96
N SER A 146 18.31 11.30 -8.76
CA SER A 146 17.31 12.36 -8.54
C SER A 146 16.48 12.15 -7.27
N VAL A 147 16.47 10.93 -6.73
CA VAL A 147 15.80 10.55 -5.49
C VAL A 147 16.74 9.75 -4.60
N ASP A 148 16.42 9.71 -3.31
CA ASP A 148 17.21 9.08 -2.26
C ASP A 148 16.73 7.66 -1.91
N GLY A 149 15.56 7.25 -2.41
CA GLY A 149 14.98 5.96 -2.05
C GLY A 149 13.48 5.85 -2.32
N PHE A 150 12.86 4.87 -1.65
CA PHE A 150 11.45 4.54 -1.79
C PHE A 150 10.75 4.45 -0.44
N ILE A 151 9.46 4.80 -0.41
CA ILE A 151 8.54 4.48 0.69
C ILE A 151 7.61 3.37 0.20
N ARG A 152 7.39 2.35 1.04
CA ARG A 152 6.43 1.28 0.80
C ARG A 152 5.59 1.03 2.05
N ALA A 153 4.44 0.40 1.90
CA ALA A 153 3.54 0.07 3.00
C ALA A 153 3.27 -1.44 3.06
N GLU A 154 3.35 -2.00 4.27
CA GLU A 154 2.77 -3.29 4.64
C GLU A 154 1.88 -2.97 5.86
N LEU A 155 2.14 -3.56 7.02
CA LEU A 155 1.50 -3.18 8.27
C LEU A 155 1.81 -1.73 8.70
N GLY A 156 3.00 -1.25 8.35
CA GLY A 156 3.40 0.13 8.52
C GLY A 156 4.24 0.61 7.34
N PHE A 157 4.75 1.83 7.43
CA PHE A 157 5.59 2.42 6.40
C PHE A 157 7.06 2.08 6.59
N GLU A 158 7.69 1.64 5.51
CA GLU A 158 9.11 1.36 5.43
C GLU A 158 9.78 2.27 4.40
N VAL A 159 11.05 2.59 4.65
CA VAL A 159 11.91 3.37 3.76
C VAL A 159 13.05 2.49 3.28
N ILE A 160 13.16 2.32 1.96
CA ILE A 160 14.37 1.81 1.32
C ILE A 160 15.23 3.02 1.00
N LEU A 161 16.17 3.35 1.89
CA LEU A 161 17.11 4.45 1.69
C LEU A 161 18.28 3.96 0.83
N CYS A 162 18.41 4.50 -0.37
CA CYS A 162 19.47 4.15 -1.32
C CYS A 162 20.70 5.04 -1.18
N ASN A 163 20.52 6.28 -0.70
CA ASN A 163 21.60 7.22 -0.40
C ASN A 163 21.90 7.26 1.11
N PRO A 164 22.91 6.52 1.62
CA PRO A 164 23.19 6.46 3.06
C PRO A 164 23.68 7.79 3.65
N ASP A 165 24.28 8.67 2.83
CA ASP A 165 24.81 9.97 3.29
C ASP A 165 23.71 10.96 3.67
N ALA A 166 22.46 10.67 3.27
CA ALA A 166 21.30 11.49 3.58
C ALA A 166 20.75 11.29 5.01
N ALA A 167 21.34 10.37 5.79
CA ALA A 167 20.96 10.15 7.17
C ALA A 167 22.17 9.87 8.06
N THR A 168 22.20 10.49 9.24
CA THR A 168 23.28 10.34 10.23
C THR A 168 22.83 9.52 11.41
N LEU A 169 23.74 8.71 11.97
CA LEU A 169 23.48 7.94 13.19
C LEU A 169 23.16 8.89 14.35
N HIS A 170 21.97 8.75 14.92
CA HIS A 170 21.51 9.55 16.07
C HIS A 170 21.72 8.79 17.38
N SER A 171 21.27 7.53 17.46
CA SER A 171 21.44 6.67 18.63
C SER A 171 21.46 5.20 18.26
N ALA A 172 22.05 4.36 19.11
CA ALA A 172 22.00 2.91 18.98
C ALA A 172 21.81 2.30 20.37
N VAL A 173 20.67 1.65 20.58
CA VAL A 173 20.33 1.03 21.86
C VAL A 173 20.40 -0.48 21.69
N ASN A 174 21.23 -1.13 22.52
CA ASN A 174 21.27 -2.58 22.62
C ASN A 174 20.15 -3.02 23.55
N GLY A 175 19.14 -3.67 22.99
CA GLY A 175 18.08 -4.29 23.76
C GLY A 175 18.23 -5.80 23.73
N LYS A 176 17.81 -6.47 24.80
CA LYS A 176 17.32 -7.84 24.64
C LYS A 176 16.17 -7.72 23.66
N ALA A 177 16.29 -8.28 22.45
CA ALA A 177 15.10 -8.58 21.67
C ALA A 177 14.39 -9.66 22.49
N LYS A 178 13.55 -9.24 23.44
CA LYS A 178 12.71 -10.17 24.19
C LYS A 178 11.85 -10.87 23.15
N GLY A 179 11.73 -12.16 23.36
CA GLY A 179 11.30 -13.08 22.33
C GLY A 179 9.82 -12.88 22.10
N TYR A 180 9.47 -12.33 20.94
CA TYR A 180 8.56 -12.93 19.97
C TYR A 180 7.42 -13.80 20.55
N ASP A 181 6.70 -13.30 21.55
CA ASP A 181 5.41 -13.85 21.93
C ASP A 181 4.31 -13.09 21.16
N VAL A 182 3.07 -13.54 21.35
CA VAL A 182 1.91 -12.97 20.66
C VAL A 182 1.70 -11.52 21.06
N ASP A 183 2.01 -11.16 22.30
CA ASP A 183 1.85 -9.81 22.84
C ASP A 183 2.87 -8.83 22.22
N ASP A 184 4.14 -9.22 22.09
CA ASP A 184 5.17 -8.43 21.41
C ASP A 184 4.79 -8.18 19.93
N TYR A 185 4.22 -9.20 19.26
CA TYR A 185 3.70 -9.04 17.90
C TYR A 185 2.48 -8.12 17.88
N PHE A 186 1.52 -8.30 18.79
CA PHE A 186 0.34 -7.45 18.89
C PHE A 186 0.69 -5.98 19.17
N HIS A 187 1.68 -5.69 20.00
CA HIS A 187 2.16 -4.33 20.22
C HIS A 187 2.84 -3.73 18.99
N TYR A 188 3.58 -4.53 18.22
CA TYR A 188 4.05 -4.13 16.90
C TYR A 188 2.88 -3.76 15.98
N TRP A 189 1.80 -4.52 16.01
CA TRP A 189 0.57 -4.25 15.26
C TRP A 189 -0.15 -2.98 15.71
N GLN A 190 -0.35 -2.80 17.01
CA GLN A 190 -0.90 -1.58 17.58
C GLN A 190 -0.09 -0.36 17.15
N ALA A 191 1.24 -0.40 17.27
CA ALA A 191 2.12 0.69 16.90
C ALA A 191 2.09 0.98 15.39
N ALA A 192 2.04 -0.07 14.56
CA ALA A 192 2.02 0.10 13.11
C ALA A 192 0.65 0.53 12.57
N LEU A 193 -0.47 0.11 13.18
CA LEU A 193 -1.81 0.57 12.82
C LEU A 193 -2.07 1.99 13.30
N THR A 194 -1.72 2.34 14.54
CA THR A 194 -1.80 3.72 15.04
C THR A 194 -0.81 4.63 14.30
N GLY A 195 0.39 4.10 14.00
CA GLY A 195 1.41 4.72 13.19
C GLY A 195 1.13 4.69 11.68
N SER A 196 0.09 4.01 11.18
CA SER A 196 -0.29 4.11 9.76
C SER A 196 -0.89 5.49 9.44
N HIS A 197 -1.32 6.22 10.47
CA HIS A 197 -1.54 7.67 10.42
C HIS A 197 -0.24 8.50 10.31
N ALA A 198 0.96 7.88 10.24
CA ALA A 198 2.25 8.57 10.12
C ALA A 198 2.45 9.32 8.80
N LEU A 199 1.88 8.82 7.69
CA LEU A 199 1.82 9.61 6.45
C LEU A 199 0.86 10.80 6.57
N ALA A 200 0.00 10.82 7.58
CA ALA A 200 -0.92 11.92 7.86
C ALA A 200 -0.32 12.97 8.84
N GLY A 201 0.96 12.85 9.21
CA GLY A 201 1.68 13.84 10.01
C GLY A 201 2.81 14.55 9.26
N ASP A 202 3.45 15.53 9.90
CA ASP A 202 4.56 16.31 9.33
C ASP A 202 5.85 15.49 9.05
N ARG A 203 5.83 14.16 9.22
CA ARG A 203 6.98 13.28 8.98
C ARG A 203 7.20 12.97 7.50
N VAL A 204 6.15 13.00 6.68
CA VAL A 204 6.22 12.77 5.23
C VAL A 204 5.22 13.69 4.54
N HIS A 205 5.65 14.37 3.48
CA HIS A 205 4.76 15.16 2.63
C HIS A 205 4.62 14.46 1.28
N VAL A 206 3.41 14.02 0.95
CA VAL A 206 3.11 13.31 -0.30
C VAL A 206 2.54 14.29 -1.32
N GLY A 207 3.27 14.52 -2.41
CA GLY A 207 2.85 15.40 -3.49
C GLY A 207 1.81 14.77 -4.41
N SER A 208 1.35 15.52 -5.42
CA SER A 208 0.44 14.96 -6.43
C SER A 208 1.07 13.78 -7.17
N PRO A 209 0.26 12.79 -7.62
CA PRO A 209 0.75 11.62 -8.34
C PRO A 209 1.69 11.97 -9.51
N LEU A 210 2.87 11.34 -9.57
CA LEU A 210 3.75 11.42 -10.74
C LEU A 210 3.21 10.58 -11.90
N PHE A 211 2.62 9.44 -11.57
CA PHE A 211 2.13 8.45 -12.52
C PHE A 211 1.12 7.52 -11.85
N THR A 212 0.07 7.13 -12.55
CA THR A 212 -0.86 6.10 -12.08
C THR A 212 -1.24 5.18 -13.23
N MET A 213 -1.31 3.87 -12.96
CA MET A 213 -1.79 2.91 -13.96
C MET A 213 -3.30 3.05 -14.20
N PHE A 214 -4.05 3.64 -13.26
CA PHE A 214 -5.49 3.85 -13.39
C PHE A 214 -5.87 4.92 -14.43
N ASP A 215 -4.91 5.71 -14.90
CA ASP A 215 -5.08 6.74 -15.95
C ASP A 215 -4.53 6.24 -17.30
N THR A 216 -4.54 4.93 -17.50
CA THR A 216 -4.11 4.28 -18.75
C THR A 216 -5.24 3.42 -19.29
N ASP A 217 -5.19 3.11 -20.59
CA ASP A 217 -6.19 2.25 -21.25
C ASP A 217 -5.97 0.75 -20.99
N GLU A 218 -5.17 0.38 -19.98
CA GLU A 218 -4.88 -1.02 -19.65
C GLU A 218 -6.01 -1.63 -18.81
N ASP A 219 -6.41 -2.86 -19.13
CA ASP A 219 -7.35 -3.61 -18.31
C ASP A 219 -6.65 -4.23 -17.07
N LEU A 220 -6.64 -3.45 -16.00
CA LEU A 220 -6.05 -3.86 -14.72
C LEU A 220 -6.91 -4.90 -13.98
N PHE A 221 -8.19 -5.05 -14.30
CA PHE A 221 -9.15 -5.86 -13.53
C PHE A 221 -9.59 -7.14 -14.24
N SER A 222 -8.91 -7.49 -15.35
CA SER A 222 -9.10 -8.73 -16.13
C SER A 222 -9.07 -10.02 -15.29
N ARG A 223 -8.41 -10.01 -14.13
CA ARG A 223 -8.29 -11.17 -13.22
C ARG A 223 -9.09 -11.06 -11.93
N GLY A 224 -10.02 -10.11 -11.83
CA GLY A 224 -10.90 -9.92 -10.68
C GLY A 224 -10.77 -8.53 -10.05
N MET A 225 -11.11 -8.43 -8.76
CA MET A 225 -11.27 -7.13 -8.09
C MET A 225 -9.95 -6.41 -7.75
N HIS A 226 -8.82 -7.11 -7.75
CA HIS A 226 -7.52 -6.50 -7.46
C HIS A 226 -6.81 -6.13 -8.77
N PRO A 227 -6.31 -4.88 -8.90
CA PRO A 227 -5.67 -4.45 -10.13
C PRO A 227 -4.34 -5.20 -10.32
N ARG A 228 -4.11 -5.74 -11.51
CA ARG A 228 -2.94 -6.55 -11.89
C ARG A 228 -2.23 -6.00 -13.12
N LEU A 229 -0.92 -6.24 -13.20
CA LEU A 229 -0.11 -5.97 -14.40
C LEU A 229 0.28 -7.22 -15.18
N LEU A 230 -0.19 -8.40 -14.74
CA LEU A 230 0.21 -9.69 -15.31
C LEU A 230 -0.12 -9.85 -16.79
N ASP A 231 -1.27 -9.31 -17.22
CA ASP A 231 -1.76 -9.44 -18.58
C ASP A 231 -1.44 -8.22 -19.46
N VAL A 232 -0.77 -7.20 -18.89
CA VAL A 232 -0.37 -6.02 -19.64
C VAL A 232 0.85 -6.39 -20.51
N PRO A 233 0.80 -6.17 -21.84
CA PRO A 233 1.90 -6.52 -22.73
C PRO A 233 3.21 -5.81 -22.32
N ARG A 234 4.34 -6.52 -22.40
CA ARG A 234 5.67 -5.98 -22.08
C ARG A 234 6.01 -4.70 -22.83
N THR A 235 5.59 -4.60 -24.09
CA THR A 235 5.78 -3.39 -24.91
C THR A 235 5.04 -2.19 -24.31
N ARG A 236 3.81 -2.39 -23.84
CA ARG A 236 2.99 -1.38 -23.16
C ARG A 236 3.58 -1.01 -21.81
N LEU A 237 4.01 -1.99 -21.01
CA LEU A 237 4.73 -1.73 -19.76
C LEU A 237 6.02 -0.92 -19.99
N ALA A 238 6.76 -1.17 -21.08
CA ALA A 238 7.93 -0.38 -21.43
C ALA A 238 7.60 1.07 -21.81
N GLU A 239 6.49 1.31 -22.53
CA GLU A 239 5.98 2.66 -22.82
C GLU A 239 5.63 3.40 -21.52
N HIS A 240 4.87 2.76 -20.63
CA HIS A 240 4.48 3.32 -19.33
C HIS A 240 5.68 3.57 -18.42
N ARG A 241 6.66 2.67 -18.38
CA ARG A 241 7.92 2.85 -17.64
C ARG A 241 8.70 4.06 -18.16
N THR A 242 8.77 4.24 -19.47
CA THR A 242 9.43 5.41 -20.08
C THR A 242 8.74 6.71 -19.68
N ARG A 243 7.39 6.72 -19.63
CA ARG A 243 6.61 7.86 -19.13
C ARG A 243 6.91 8.15 -17.66
N LEU A 244 6.92 7.12 -16.81
CA LEU A 244 7.26 7.25 -15.39
C LEU A 244 8.67 7.82 -15.18
N ASP A 245 9.67 7.25 -15.87
CA ASP A 245 11.07 7.70 -15.78
C ASP A 245 11.19 9.18 -16.19
N GLY A 246 10.51 9.58 -17.27
CA GLY A 246 10.45 10.98 -17.70
C GLY A 246 9.81 11.91 -16.66
N ARG A 247 8.73 11.48 -16.00
CA ARG A 247 8.08 12.25 -14.93
C ARG A 247 8.98 12.43 -13.72
N ILE A 248 9.71 11.39 -13.31
CA ILE A 248 10.65 11.46 -12.18
C ILE A 248 11.83 12.40 -12.48
N LEU A 249 12.41 12.29 -13.68
CA LEU A 249 13.55 13.11 -14.11
C LEU A 249 13.19 14.59 -14.32
N GLN A 250 11.93 14.87 -14.68
CA GLN A 250 11.44 16.25 -14.90
C GLN A 250 10.83 16.86 -13.64
N HIS A 251 10.63 16.09 -12.57
CA HIS A 251 10.03 16.61 -11.35
C HIS A 251 10.99 17.57 -10.64
N ASP A 252 10.48 18.72 -10.24
CA ASP A 252 11.22 19.67 -9.40
C ASP A 252 11.11 19.24 -7.94
N TRP A 253 12.14 18.53 -7.48
CA TRP A 253 12.22 18.00 -6.12
C TRP A 253 12.51 19.06 -5.05
N GLU A 254 12.89 20.28 -5.46
CA GLU A 254 13.15 21.39 -4.53
C GLU A 254 11.92 22.30 -4.36
N ALA A 255 10.94 22.18 -5.26
CA ALA A 255 9.67 22.88 -5.13
C ALA A 255 8.89 22.42 -3.88
N PRO A 256 8.11 23.32 -3.25
CA PRO A 256 7.25 22.93 -2.15
C PRO A 256 6.29 21.80 -2.55
N THR A 257 6.26 20.74 -1.76
CA THR A 257 5.31 19.64 -1.95
C THR A 257 3.89 20.13 -1.64
N HIS A 258 3.10 20.41 -2.66
CA HIS A 258 1.71 20.82 -2.50
C HIS A 258 0.81 19.62 -2.21
N MET A 259 0.29 19.53 -0.99
CA MET A 259 -0.67 18.51 -0.55
C MET A 259 -2.14 18.89 -0.82
N ALA A 260 -2.37 19.76 -1.82
CA ALA A 260 -3.71 20.30 -2.11
C ALA A 260 -4.72 19.21 -2.50
N TRP A 261 -4.26 18.15 -3.16
CA TRP A 261 -5.10 17.00 -3.50
C TRP A 261 -5.55 16.22 -2.27
N GLN A 262 -4.66 16.04 -1.29
CA GLN A 262 -4.97 15.32 -0.05
C GLN A 262 -5.99 16.13 0.77
N PHE A 263 -5.73 17.42 0.97
CA PHE A 263 -6.67 18.32 1.66
C PHE A 263 -8.06 18.32 1.00
N ALA A 264 -8.13 18.41 -0.32
CA ALA A 264 -9.39 18.38 -1.05
C ALA A 264 -10.12 17.03 -0.88
N THR A 265 -9.39 15.91 -0.93
CA THR A 265 -9.96 14.57 -0.75
C THR A 265 -10.48 14.39 0.68
N ASP A 266 -9.69 14.78 1.68
CA ASP A 266 -10.06 14.71 3.09
C ASP A 266 -11.30 15.58 3.38
N ALA A 267 -11.39 16.77 2.79
CA ALA A 267 -12.54 17.64 2.91
C ALA A 267 -13.81 17.03 2.29
N VAL A 268 -13.69 16.37 1.13
CA VAL A 268 -14.81 15.67 0.48
C VAL A 268 -15.28 14.49 1.34
N VAL A 269 -14.37 13.61 1.76
CA VAL A 269 -14.72 12.46 2.61
C VAL A 269 -15.35 12.93 3.92
N SER A 270 -14.72 13.88 4.61
CA SER A 270 -15.22 14.42 5.88
C SER A 270 -16.61 15.05 5.75
N ARG A 271 -16.89 15.71 4.62
CA ARG A 271 -18.18 16.36 4.38
C ARG A 271 -19.30 15.37 4.10
N TYR A 272 -19.03 14.34 3.30
CA TYR A 272 -20.09 13.50 2.72
C TYR A 272 -20.20 12.11 3.35
N ALA A 273 -19.10 11.51 3.84
CA ALA A 273 -19.07 10.08 4.22
C ALA A 273 -20.12 9.72 5.25
N ARG A 274 -20.13 10.43 6.38
CA ARG A 274 -21.07 10.15 7.46
C ARG A 274 -22.52 10.41 7.06
N ALA A 275 -22.77 11.44 6.26
CA ALA A 275 -24.11 11.80 5.82
C ALA A 275 -24.68 10.77 4.84
N LEU A 276 -23.89 10.34 3.85
CA LEU A 276 -24.27 9.30 2.89
C LEU A 276 -24.51 7.96 3.60
N GLN A 277 -23.61 7.58 4.52
CA GLN A 277 -23.78 6.35 5.31
C GLN A 277 -25.07 6.41 6.13
N HIS A 278 -25.34 7.52 6.83
CA HIS A 278 -26.56 7.67 7.62
C HIS A 278 -27.83 7.58 6.77
N MET A 279 -27.86 8.21 5.59
CA MET A 279 -29.01 8.10 4.68
C MET A 279 -29.27 6.67 4.21
N THR A 280 -28.22 5.85 4.12
CA THR A 280 -28.31 4.47 3.63
C THR A 280 -28.66 3.48 4.76
N THR A 281 -28.25 3.76 6.00
CA THR A 281 -28.41 2.83 7.14
C THR A 281 -29.52 3.21 8.13
N MET A 282 -30.16 4.37 7.97
CA MET A 282 -31.19 4.81 8.90
C MET A 282 -32.38 3.85 8.97
N GLN A 283 -32.92 3.66 10.17
CA GLN A 283 -34.11 2.83 10.41
C GLN A 283 -35.20 3.59 11.19
N PRO A 284 -36.46 3.59 10.72
CA PRO A 284 -36.88 3.17 9.38
C PRO A 284 -36.30 4.10 8.30
N LEU A 285 -36.07 3.54 7.11
CA LEU A 285 -35.75 4.35 5.93
C LEU A 285 -36.89 5.34 5.64
N ASP A 286 -36.53 6.57 5.31
CA ASP A 286 -37.49 7.68 5.18
C ASP A 286 -37.05 8.63 4.07
N VAL A 287 -37.81 8.63 2.97
CA VAL A 287 -37.49 9.40 1.76
C VAL A 287 -37.48 10.90 2.03
N VAL A 288 -38.33 11.40 2.93
CA VAL A 288 -38.39 12.82 3.28
C VAL A 288 -37.13 13.24 4.02
N LYS A 289 -36.61 12.38 4.91
CA LYS A 289 -35.34 12.63 5.60
C LYS A 289 -34.14 12.57 4.65
N ILE A 290 -34.13 11.64 3.70
CA ILE A 290 -33.10 11.55 2.65
C ILE A 290 -33.08 12.83 1.82
N GLN A 291 -34.24 13.25 1.28
CA GLN A 291 -34.37 14.50 0.52
C GLN A 291 -33.87 15.71 1.34
N ARG A 292 -34.27 15.80 2.62
CA ARG A 292 -33.85 16.88 3.51
C ARG A 292 -32.34 16.91 3.68
N GLN A 293 -31.71 15.74 3.89
CA GLN A 293 -30.28 15.65 4.05
C GLN A 293 -29.52 16.00 2.76
N ALA A 294 -30.03 15.60 1.59
CA ALA A 294 -29.50 16.02 0.30
C ALA A 294 -29.56 17.54 0.12
N ARG A 295 -30.68 18.19 0.48
CA ARG A 295 -30.81 19.66 0.50
C ARG A 295 -29.84 20.33 1.47
N ILE A 296 -29.59 19.75 2.65
CA ILE A 296 -28.60 20.27 3.60
C ILE A 296 -27.17 20.21 3.01
N LEU A 297 -26.80 19.08 2.40
CA LEU A 297 -25.48 18.88 1.81
C LEU A 297 -25.21 19.82 0.63
N LEU A 298 -26.23 20.08 -0.18
CA LEU A 298 -26.15 20.97 -1.35
C LEU A 298 -26.46 22.44 -1.04
N GLY A 299 -26.98 22.75 0.14
CA GLY A 299 -27.39 24.11 0.52
C GLY A 299 -26.36 25.21 0.24
N PRO A 300 -25.06 25.03 0.56
CA PRO A 300 -24.01 26.01 0.24
C PRO A 300 -23.79 26.27 -1.26
N PHE A 301 -24.28 25.38 -2.12
CA PHE A 301 -24.10 25.44 -3.59
C PHE A 301 -25.42 25.73 -4.32
N ALA A 302 -26.55 25.76 -3.61
CA ALA A 302 -27.84 26.04 -4.18
C ALA A 302 -27.92 27.52 -4.62
N GLY A 303 -28.46 27.74 -5.82
CA GLY A 303 -28.82 29.09 -6.27
C GLY A 303 -30.10 29.60 -5.61
N GLY A 304 -30.45 30.87 -5.87
CA GLY A 304 -31.71 31.46 -5.38
C GLY A 304 -32.99 30.90 -6.04
N SER A 305 -32.85 30.05 -7.07
CA SER A 305 -33.96 29.37 -7.74
C SER A 305 -33.72 27.85 -7.75
N PRO A 306 -34.74 27.03 -7.45
CA PRO A 306 -34.65 25.56 -7.49
C PRO A 306 -34.48 24.98 -8.90
N ALA A 307 -34.54 25.79 -9.97
CA ALA A 307 -34.54 25.34 -11.35
C ALA A 307 -33.14 25.17 -11.98
N ASP A 308 -32.05 25.23 -11.20
CA ASP A 308 -30.68 25.19 -11.76
C ASP A 308 -29.81 24.07 -11.18
N SER A 309 -30.23 22.84 -11.47
CA SER A 309 -29.53 21.61 -11.10
C SER A 309 -28.10 21.56 -11.66
N ALA A 310 -27.92 21.98 -12.92
CA ALA A 310 -26.62 21.97 -13.59
C ALA A 310 -25.64 22.94 -12.92
N ASP A 311 -26.07 24.18 -12.64
CA ASP A 311 -25.21 25.13 -11.96
C ASP A 311 -24.91 24.73 -10.52
N THR A 312 -25.87 24.10 -9.83
CA THR A 312 -25.66 23.60 -8.46
C THR A 312 -24.60 22.51 -8.43
N ILE A 313 -24.64 21.56 -9.38
CA ILE A 313 -23.59 20.56 -9.56
C ILE A 313 -22.26 21.24 -9.86
N GLY A 314 -22.23 22.20 -10.80
CA GLY A 314 -21.02 22.95 -11.15
C GLY A 314 -20.37 23.65 -9.95
N ARG A 315 -21.15 24.36 -9.13
CA ARG A 315 -20.67 25.02 -7.90
C ARG A 315 -20.17 24.02 -6.86
N CYS A 316 -20.89 22.92 -6.66
CA CYS A 316 -20.54 21.84 -5.73
C CYS A 316 -19.19 21.20 -6.08
N VAL A 317 -18.97 20.90 -7.37
CA VAL A 317 -17.73 20.34 -7.87
C VAL A 317 -16.59 21.35 -7.80
N HIS A 318 -16.77 22.54 -8.36
CA HIS A 318 -15.72 23.56 -8.43
C HIS A 318 -15.22 23.96 -7.03
N HIS A 319 -16.12 24.06 -6.04
CA HIS A 319 -15.73 24.32 -4.65
C HIS A 319 -14.76 23.27 -4.11
N SER A 320 -14.93 21.99 -4.48
CA SER A 320 -14.15 20.89 -3.92
C SER A 320 -12.78 20.73 -4.60
N VAL A 321 -12.64 21.13 -5.87
CA VAL A 321 -11.40 20.95 -6.65
C VAL A 321 -10.57 22.22 -6.84
N HIS A 322 -11.02 23.37 -6.32
CA HIS A 322 -10.44 24.69 -6.59
C HIS A 322 -8.93 24.81 -6.29
N ALA A 323 -8.42 24.05 -5.31
CA ALA A 323 -7.02 24.09 -4.89
C ALA A 323 -6.12 23.10 -5.68
N ILE A 324 -6.70 22.20 -6.48
CA ILE A 324 -5.96 21.18 -7.21
C ILE A 324 -5.63 21.69 -8.62
N ALA A 325 -4.39 21.49 -9.06
CA ALA A 325 -3.99 21.81 -10.42
C ALA A 325 -4.82 21.03 -11.45
N SER A 326 -5.53 21.73 -12.34
CA SER A 326 -6.48 21.14 -13.31
C SER A 326 -5.84 20.15 -14.30
N THR A 327 -4.53 20.23 -14.50
CA THR A 327 -3.77 19.35 -15.38
C THR A 327 -3.32 18.05 -14.70
N SER A 328 -3.58 17.88 -13.39
CA SER A 328 -3.15 16.70 -12.64
C SER A 328 -4.19 15.57 -12.71
N SER A 329 -3.73 14.32 -12.64
CA SER A 329 -4.62 13.16 -12.53
C SER A 329 -5.47 13.20 -11.26
N ALA A 330 -4.95 13.79 -10.18
CA ALA A 330 -5.69 14.01 -8.94
C ALA A 330 -6.91 14.91 -9.16
N TYR A 331 -6.80 15.97 -9.98
CA TYR A 331 -7.96 16.82 -10.31
C TYR A 331 -9.05 16.00 -11.00
N SER A 332 -8.71 15.25 -12.05
CA SER A 332 -9.68 14.44 -12.79
C SER A 332 -10.37 13.40 -11.91
N ALA A 333 -9.62 12.75 -11.02
CA ALA A 333 -10.17 11.77 -10.08
C ALA A 333 -11.14 12.41 -9.08
N VAL A 334 -10.72 13.46 -8.38
CA VAL A 334 -11.56 14.16 -7.39
C VAL A 334 -12.77 14.80 -8.07
N TYR A 335 -12.58 15.42 -9.24
CA TYR A 335 -13.67 15.98 -10.03
C TYR A 335 -14.73 14.92 -10.34
N SER A 336 -14.33 13.75 -10.84
CA SER A 336 -15.27 12.69 -11.24
C SER A 336 -16.07 12.16 -10.05
N VAL A 337 -15.40 11.92 -8.91
CA VAL A 337 -16.04 11.46 -7.67
C VAL A 337 -17.00 12.50 -7.13
N VAL A 338 -16.59 13.76 -7.03
CA VAL A 338 -17.44 14.84 -6.50
C VAL A 338 -18.60 15.11 -7.45
N HIS A 339 -18.38 15.08 -8.77
CA HIS A 339 -19.45 15.21 -9.75
C HIS A 339 -20.50 14.12 -9.58
N ARG A 340 -20.09 12.86 -9.37
CA ARG A 340 -21.00 11.75 -9.09
C ARG A 340 -21.80 11.99 -7.81
N ILE A 341 -21.14 12.38 -6.71
CA ILE A 341 -21.79 12.71 -5.44
C ILE A 341 -22.81 13.84 -5.62
N CYS A 342 -22.40 14.98 -6.19
CA CYS A 342 -23.27 16.14 -6.34
C CYS A 342 -24.46 15.84 -7.26
N SER A 343 -24.26 15.06 -8.33
CA SER A 343 -25.33 14.67 -9.25
C SER A 343 -26.38 13.77 -8.57
N ASP A 344 -25.94 12.76 -7.81
CA ASP A 344 -26.85 11.88 -7.09
C ASP A 344 -27.56 12.61 -5.95
N LEU A 345 -26.88 13.52 -5.24
CA LEU A 345 -27.53 14.36 -4.23
C LEU A 345 -28.61 15.25 -4.83
N VAL A 346 -28.39 15.85 -6.01
CA VAL A 346 -29.41 16.65 -6.70
C VAL A 346 -30.61 15.77 -7.07
N ALA A 347 -30.37 14.58 -7.62
CA ALA A 347 -31.46 13.66 -7.97
C ALA A 347 -32.27 13.22 -6.74
N LEU A 348 -31.63 13.07 -5.57
CA LEU A 348 -32.30 12.72 -4.32
C LEU A 348 -33.15 13.85 -3.74
N GLN A 349 -33.00 15.12 -4.15
CA GLN A 349 -33.79 16.23 -3.59
C GLN A 349 -35.28 16.12 -3.92
N ASP A 350 -35.62 15.52 -5.07
CA ASP A 350 -36.99 15.45 -5.59
C ASP A 350 -37.54 14.01 -5.66
N GLU A 351 -36.73 13.00 -5.35
CA GLU A 351 -37.11 11.58 -5.37
C GLU A 351 -38.22 11.28 -4.36
N GLN A 352 -39.35 10.74 -4.81
CA GLN A 352 -40.52 10.45 -3.96
C GLN A 352 -40.61 8.99 -3.55
N GLN A 353 -39.98 8.09 -4.31
CA GLN A 353 -40.05 6.65 -4.08
C GLN A 353 -38.90 6.21 -3.19
N ILE A 354 -39.23 5.56 -2.07
CA ILE A 354 -38.19 5.10 -1.14
C ILE A 354 -37.27 4.06 -1.78
N ASP A 355 -37.81 3.14 -2.59
CA ASP A 355 -37.04 2.10 -3.26
C ASP A 355 -36.03 2.70 -4.27
N ALA A 356 -36.44 3.74 -5.00
CA ALA A 356 -35.56 4.43 -5.94
C ALA A 356 -34.47 5.24 -5.22
N ALA A 357 -34.82 5.91 -4.12
CA ALA A 357 -33.85 6.61 -3.28
C ALA A 357 -32.82 5.64 -2.66
N GLN A 358 -33.28 4.49 -2.17
CA GLN A 358 -32.44 3.44 -1.60
C GLN A 358 -31.51 2.84 -2.66
N SER A 359 -32.01 2.52 -3.85
CA SER A 359 -31.18 2.01 -4.95
C SER A 359 -30.10 3.02 -5.33
N ARG A 360 -30.45 4.30 -5.50
CA ARG A 360 -29.48 5.34 -5.85
C ARG A 360 -28.41 5.54 -4.79
N LEU A 361 -28.80 5.56 -3.52
CA LEU A 361 -27.86 5.67 -2.40
C LEU A 361 -26.94 4.44 -2.34
N GLY A 362 -27.51 3.24 -2.49
CA GLY A 362 -26.75 1.98 -2.57
C GLY A 362 -25.71 2.01 -3.68
N ASP A 363 -26.10 2.36 -4.90
CA ASP A 363 -25.20 2.47 -6.05
C ASP A 363 -24.07 3.49 -5.80
N LEU A 364 -24.40 4.63 -5.17
CA LEU A 364 -23.42 5.66 -4.82
C LEU A 364 -22.46 5.17 -3.74
N THR A 365 -22.96 4.53 -2.67
CA THR A 365 -22.10 3.99 -1.62
C THR A 365 -21.23 2.84 -2.13
N ASP A 366 -21.75 1.98 -2.99
CA ASP A 366 -20.97 0.90 -3.58
C ASP A 366 -19.86 1.44 -4.48
N TYR A 367 -20.17 2.45 -5.30
CA TYR A 367 -19.18 3.15 -6.13
C TYR A 367 -18.08 3.82 -5.30
N LEU A 368 -18.45 4.53 -4.24
CA LEU A 368 -17.48 5.27 -3.41
C LEU A 368 -16.63 4.34 -2.56
N SER A 369 -17.23 3.27 -2.02
CA SER A 369 -16.57 2.26 -1.21
C SER A 369 -15.57 2.84 -0.19
N TRP A 370 -15.93 3.95 0.47
CA TRP A 370 -15.02 4.66 1.35
C TRP A 370 -14.61 3.81 2.55
N SER A 371 -13.30 3.83 2.86
CA SER A 371 -12.72 3.08 3.97
C SER A 371 -13.32 3.48 5.31
N THR A 372 -13.74 4.73 5.47
CA THR A 372 -14.39 5.24 6.69
C THR A 372 -15.69 4.52 7.05
N TRP A 373 -16.32 3.83 6.09
CA TRP A 373 -17.53 3.04 6.36
C TRP A 373 -17.24 1.63 6.85
N ARG A 374 -15.98 1.19 6.75
CA ARG A 374 -15.48 -0.11 7.20
C ARG A 374 -14.64 0.02 8.48
N GLU A 375 -14.62 1.19 9.11
CA GLU A 375 -13.98 1.38 10.41
C GLU A 375 -14.77 0.66 11.50
N CYS A 376 -14.06 0.02 12.41
CA CYS A 376 -14.68 -0.58 13.59
C CYS A 376 -15.24 0.51 14.50
N PRO A 377 -16.19 0.18 15.38
CA PRO A 377 -16.47 0.98 16.57
C PRO A 377 -15.20 1.21 17.39
N SER A 378 -15.27 2.09 18.41
CA SER A 378 -14.20 2.22 19.38
C SER A 378 -13.91 0.86 20.03
N CYS A 379 -12.73 0.30 19.75
CA CYS A 379 -12.26 -0.94 20.36
C CYS A 379 -11.84 -0.74 21.81
N GLU A 380 -11.79 -1.82 22.59
CA GLU A 380 -11.27 -1.80 23.96
C GLU A 380 -9.75 -1.53 23.98
N LEU A 381 -9.19 -1.22 25.15
CA LEU A 381 -7.78 -0.82 25.28
C LEU A 381 -6.77 -1.91 24.88
N ASP A 382 -7.18 -3.17 24.98
CA ASP A 382 -6.42 -4.37 24.62
C ASP A 382 -6.81 -4.94 23.24
N GLU A 383 -7.56 -4.16 22.44
CA GLU A 383 -8.00 -4.54 21.11
C GLU A 383 -7.56 -3.52 20.05
N VAL A 384 -7.53 -3.97 18.79
CA VAL A 384 -7.32 -3.09 17.63
C VAL A 384 -8.38 -3.34 16.58
N CYS A 385 -8.80 -2.29 15.88
CA CYS A 385 -9.62 -2.45 14.69
C CYS A 385 -8.78 -3.10 13.59
N PHE A 386 -9.09 -4.34 13.25
CA PHE A 386 -8.29 -5.14 12.35
C PHE A 386 -8.88 -5.17 10.95
N THR A 387 -8.03 -4.81 9.99
CA THR A 387 -8.25 -5.05 8.56
C THR A 387 -7.18 -6.02 8.06
N PRO A 388 -7.47 -6.86 7.05
CA PRO A 388 -6.52 -7.83 6.56
C PRO A 388 -5.28 -7.12 6.01
N ILE A 389 -4.13 -7.51 6.53
CA ILE A 389 -2.86 -6.89 6.15
C ILE A 389 -1.77 -7.94 6.32
N TYR A 390 -0.88 -7.98 5.34
CA TYR A 390 0.04 -9.09 5.19
C TYR A 390 0.89 -9.30 6.46
N PRO A 391 1.10 -10.56 6.90
CA PRO A 391 0.61 -11.82 6.32
C PRO A 391 -0.75 -12.30 6.86
N LEU A 392 -1.39 -11.54 7.76
CA LEU A 392 -2.58 -11.95 8.49
C LEU A 392 -3.88 -11.47 7.82
N GLY A 393 -4.97 -12.01 8.33
CA GLY A 393 -6.34 -11.71 7.93
C GLY A 393 -6.99 -12.82 7.13
N ASP A 394 -8.30 -12.92 7.25
CA ASP A 394 -9.18 -13.75 6.45
C ASP A 394 -10.04 -12.89 5.49
N GLU A 395 -10.90 -13.52 4.67
CA GLU A 395 -11.77 -12.79 3.74
C GLU A 395 -12.87 -12.00 4.45
N GLU A 396 -13.31 -12.45 5.63
CA GLU A 396 -14.34 -11.74 6.41
C GLU A 396 -13.79 -10.44 6.95
N ASP A 397 -12.53 -10.42 7.41
CA ASP A 397 -11.85 -9.20 7.86
C ASP A 397 -11.83 -8.12 6.75
N ALA A 398 -11.80 -8.50 5.46
CA ALA A 398 -11.76 -7.56 4.34
C ALA A 398 -13.12 -6.90 4.06
N VAL A 399 -14.20 -7.60 4.45
CA VAL A 399 -15.59 -7.20 4.23
C VAL A 399 -16.13 -6.49 5.47
N SER A 400 -15.85 -7.02 6.66
CA SER A 400 -16.36 -6.55 7.95
C SER A 400 -15.24 -6.56 8.99
N PRO A 401 -14.39 -5.51 9.01
CA PRO A 401 -13.37 -5.33 10.03
C PRO A 401 -13.95 -5.40 11.46
N SER A 402 -13.20 -5.98 12.38
CA SER A 402 -13.62 -6.16 13.77
C SER A 402 -12.50 -5.83 14.75
N CYS A 403 -12.86 -5.56 16.01
CA CYS A 403 -11.89 -5.41 17.08
C CYS A 403 -11.30 -6.77 17.42
N VAL A 404 -9.98 -6.89 17.44
CA VAL A 404 -9.26 -8.12 17.75
C VAL A 404 -8.23 -7.90 18.85
N SER A 405 -8.11 -8.86 19.75
CA SER A 405 -7.07 -8.94 20.77
C SER A 405 -5.84 -9.71 20.26
N ALA A 406 -4.75 -9.70 21.04
CA ALA A 406 -3.55 -10.48 20.77
C ALA A 406 -3.87 -11.98 20.53
N ASP A 407 -4.70 -12.58 21.39
CA ASP A 407 -5.04 -14.01 21.34
C ASP A 407 -5.78 -14.42 20.06
N THR A 408 -6.60 -13.52 19.52
CA THR A 408 -7.45 -13.82 18.35
C THR A 408 -6.75 -13.51 17.02
N LEU A 409 -5.77 -12.60 17.04
CA LEU A 409 -5.05 -12.15 15.86
C LEU A 409 -4.30 -13.28 15.14
N ALA A 410 -3.67 -14.19 15.90
CA ALA A 410 -2.86 -15.29 15.33
C ALA A 410 -3.69 -16.27 14.46
N GLY A 411 -4.98 -16.41 14.76
CA GLY A 411 -5.91 -17.28 14.04
C GLY A 411 -6.39 -16.73 12.70
N ARG A 412 -6.21 -15.42 12.44
CA ARG A 412 -6.67 -14.74 11.22
C ARG A 412 -5.70 -14.99 10.08
N GLN A 413 -5.98 -15.95 9.20
CA GLN A 413 -5.12 -16.32 8.07
C GLN A 413 -5.91 -16.63 6.80
N GLY A 414 -5.22 -16.55 5.66
CA GLY A 414 -5.74 -16.99 4.36
C GLY A 414 -5.89 -15.86 3.34
N TYR A 415 -6.21 -14.64 3.77
CA TYR A 415 -6.46 -13.53 2.85
C TYR A 415 -5.24 -13.22 1.97
N CYS A 416 -4.06 -13.15 2.58
CA CYS A 416 -2.84 -12.70 1.92
C CYS A 416 -2.07 -13.81 1.18
N GLN A 417 -2.42 -15.08 1.38
CA GLN A 417 -1.68 -16.24 0.88
C GLN A 417 -2.27 -16.75 -0.44
N PRO A 418 -1.46 -17.39 -1.32
CA PRO A 418 -2.03 -18.20 -2.39
C PRO A 418 -2.94 -19.29 -1.79
N PRO A 419 -4.02 -19.69 -2.47
CA PRO A 419 -4.75 -20.90 -2.07
C PRO A 419 -3.76 -22.07 -1.95
N PRO A 420 -3.97 -23.00 -0.99
CA PRO A 420 -3.04 -24.10 -0.76
C PRO A 420 -2.74 -24.81 -2.07
N ILE A 421 -1.45 -24.81 -2.42
CA ILE A 421 -0.95 -25.44 -3.64
C ILE A 421 -1.18 -26.94 -3.50
N ASP A 422 -2.05 -27.51 -4.34
CA ASP A 422 -1.99 -28.95 -4.59
C ASP A 422 -0.62 -29.22 -5.23
N ALA A 423 0.30 -29.81 -4.47
CA ALA A 423 1.70 -30.01 -4.85
C ALA A 423 1.88 -30.82 -6.14
N ALA A 424 0.80 -31.42 -6.66
CA ALA A 424 0.76 -32.13 -7.93
C ALA A 424 0.64 -31.22 -9.18
N ALA A 425 0.22 -29.95 -9.04
CA ALA A 425 -0.18 -29.12 -10.18
C ALA A 425 0.91 -28.22 -10.78
N TRP A 426 2.10 -28.13 -10.18
CA TRP A 426 3.19 -27.31 -10.73
C TRP A 426 4.51 -28.09 -10.84
N PRO A 427 5.05 -28.31 -12.05
CA PRO A 427 6.36 -28.94 -12.19
C PRO A 427 7.44 -28.00 -11.63
N LEU A 428 8.17 -28.47 -10.63
CA LEU A 428 9.36 -27.79 -10.11
C LEU A 428 10.31 -27.48 -11.29
N PRO A 429 10.89 -26.27 -11.36
CA PRO A 429 11.86 -25.95 -12.41
C PRO A 429 13.08 -26.88 -12.29
N PRO A 430 13.68 -27.31 -13.41
CA PRO A 430 14.88 -28.12 -13.37
C PRO A 430 16.00 -27.32 -12.69
N ARG A 431 16.66 -27.95 -11.71
CA ARG A 431 17.85 -27.39 -11.04
C ARG A 431 18.87 -26.99 -12.11
N ARG A 432 19.23 -25.70 -12.20
CA ARG A 432 20.37 -25.30 -13.04
C ARG A 432 21.65 -25.94 -12.47
N PRO A 433 22.57 -26.44 -13.33
CA PRO A 433 23.83 -26.98 -12.87
C PRO A 433 24.65 -25.87 -12.22
N THR A 434 25.23 -26.18 -11.06
CA THR A 434 26.25 -25.35 -10.41
C THR A 434 27.44 -25.17 -11.35
N GLN A 435 27.59 -23.98 -11.93
CA GLN A 435 28.84 -23.61 -12.60
C GLN A 435 29.82 -23.09 -11.55
N SER A 436 30.91 -23.85 -11.36
CA SER A 436 32.08 -23.44 -10.63
C SER A 436 32.71 -22.22 -11.28
N ARG A 437 33.12 -21.26 -10.44
CA ARG A 437 33.96 -20.12 -10.85
C ARG A 437 35.25 -20.65 -11.47
N THR A 438 35.43 -20.41 -12.77
CA THR A 438 36.77 -20.29 -13.37
C THR A 438 36.79 -19.06 -14.28
N LEU A 439 37.72 -18.16 -13.98
CA LEU A 439 38.07 -17.00 -14.78
C LEU A 439 38.74 -17.49 -16.08
N ALA A 440 38.15 -17.19 -17.24
CA ALA A 440 38.88 -17.17 -18.51
C ALA A 440 38.13 -16.36 -19.59
N ALA A 441 38.84 -15.34 -20.08
CA ALA A 441 38.80 -14.72 -21.42
C ALA A 441 37.45 -14.48 -22.12
N TRP A 442 37.12 -13.20 -22.25
CA TRP A 442 36.23 -12.71 -23.30
C TRP A 442 36.87 -12.97 -24.67
N SER A 443 36.15 -13.64 -25.56
CA SER A 443 36.44 -13.58 -27.00
C SER A 443 35.14 -13.43 -27.79
N THR A 444 35.21 -12.52 -28.75
CA THR A 444 34.18 -12.02 -29.65
C THR A 444 33.70 -13.05 -30.66
N ALA A 445 32.40 -13.39 -30.63
CA ALA A 445 31.51 -13.82 -31.72
C ALA A 445 30.20 -14.25 -31.01
N GLU A 446 28.98 -13.83 -31.34
CA GLU A 446 28.37 -13.60 -32.63
C GLU A 446 27.24 -12.55 -32.51
N ARG A 447 27.22 -11.60 -33.46
CA ARG A 447 26.02 -10.86 -33.86
C ARG A 447 25.29 -11.71 -34.91
N ARG A 448 24.00 -12.00 -34.72
CA ARG A 448 22.94 -12.25 -35.73
C ARG A 448 21.62 -12.46 -34.96
N ILE A 449 20.81 -11.40 -34.81
CA ILE A 449 19.65 -11.08 -35.65
C ILE A 449 18.51 -12.11 -35.54
N CYS A 450 17.40 -11.61 -34.98
CA CYS A 450 16.03 -12.14 -34.98
C CYS A 450 15.56 -12.63 -36.35
N ARG A 451 14.77 -13.71 -36.40
CA ARG A 451 13.62 -13.86 -37.33
C ARG A 451 12.56 -14.83 -36.78
N PRO A 452 11.30 -14.70 -37.25
CA PRO A 452 10.07 -15.09 -36.54
C PRO A 452 9.57 -16.50 -36.90
N TYR A 453 8.68 -17.04 -36.04
CA TYR A 453 7.99 -18.32 -36.23
C TYR A 453 7.00 -18.28 -37.42
N PRO A 454 6.82 -19.39 -38.16
CA PRO A 454 6.02 -19.44 -39.39
C PRO A 454 4.51 -19.62 -39.17
N GLU A 455 3.74 -19.03 -40.08
CA GLU A 455 2.30 -19.19 -40.27
C GLU A 455 1.93 -20.61 -40.75
N SER A 456 0.75 -21.08 -40.32
CA SER A 456 0.14 -22.34 -40.74
C SER A 456 -0.65 -22.18 -42.07
N PRO A 457 -0.68 -23.18 -42.97
CA PRO A 457 -1.40 -23.11 -44.25
C PRO A 457 -2.89 -23.53 -44.14
N PRO A 458 -3.72 -23.29 -45.18
CA PRO A 458 -5.17 -23.14 -45.06
C PRO A 458 -5.95 -24.46 -45.18
N ARG A 459 -7.18 -24.47 -44.67
CA ARG A 459 -8.17 -25.54 -44.92
C ARG A 459 -8.88 -25.27 -46.25
N SER A 460 -8.93 -26.32 -47.07
CA SER A 460 -9.81 -26.50 -48.23
C SER A 460 -11.28 -26.59 -47.86
#